data_AF-A0A6M1ZLQ2-F1
#
_entry.id   AF-A0A6M1ZLQ2-F1
#
_cell.length_a   1.000
_cell.length_b   1.000
_cell.length_c   1.000
_cell.angle_alpha   90.00
_cell.angle_beta   90.00
_cell.angle_gamma   90.00
#
_symmetry.space_group_name_H-M   'P 1'
#
loop_
_entity.id
_entity.type
_entity.pdbx_description
1 polymer ?
#
loop_
_entity_poly.entity_id
_entity_poly.type
_entity_poly.pdbx_seq_one_letter_code
_entity_poly.pdbx_strand_id
1 'polypeptide(L)'
;MYLVHSFTRLLCRFRYPASLPEDIAKDLGIHLSNTLSFDAFLKLLSSPHMHPTKIRKFMPRQQAESAFGSALRNESFPSCSLFSYYFSKGWVVIALHYDDEERLRRAYFQCPSCEEMDGFNLSLEMEEPLLARASSQ
;
A
#
# COMPACT_ATOMS: atom_id res chain seq x y z
N MET A 1 8.26 8.31 26.49
CA MET A 1 9.09 8.93 25.44
C MET A 1 8.22 9.19 24.20
N TYR A 2 7.16 10.02 24.33
CA TYR A 2 6.10 10.16 23.30
C TYR A 2 6.09 11.53 22.59
N LEU A 3 6.86 12.51 23.07
CA LEU A 3 6.80 13.88 22.53
C LEU A 3 7.46 14.01 21.15
N VAL A 4 8.49 13.22 20.86
CA VAL A 4 9.33 13.41 19.65
C VAL A 4 8.60 12.93 18.38
N HIS A 5 7.70 11.95 18.48
CA HIS A 5 6.93 11.42 17.34
C HIS A 5 5.87 12.40 16.81
N SER A 6 5.28 13.23 17.68
CA SER A 6 4.25 14.17 17.23
C SER A 6 4.83 15.33 16.42
N PHE A 7 6.01 15.83 16.81
CA PHE A 7 6.66 16.93 16.10
C PHE A 7 7.21 16.53 14.73
N THR A 8 7.75 15.33 14.58
CA THR A 8 8.21 14.83 13.27
C THR A 8 7.04 14.69 12.30
N ARG A 9 5.88 14.21 12.76
CA ARG A 9 4.66 14.10 11.94
C ARG A 9 4.12 15.46 11.49
N LEU A 10 4.15 16.46 12.37
CA LEU A 10 3.78 17.84 12.04
C LEU A 10 4.73 18.44 11.00
N LEU A 11 6.04 18.24 11.14
CA LEU A 11 7.04 18.70 10.15
C LEU A 11 6.92 17.97 8.80
N CYS A 12 6.59 16.67 8.81
CA CYS A 12 6.33 15.92 7.58
C CYS A 12 5.12 16.46 6.81
N ARG A 13 4.05 16.89 7.49
CA ARG A 13 2.90 17.54 6.84
C ARG A 13 3.23 18.87 6.16
N PHE A 14 4.23 19.59 6.65
CA PHE A 14 4.73 20.78 5.94
C PHE A 14 5.54 20.43 4.68
N ARG A 15 6.13 19.23 4.62
CA ARG A 15 6.93 18.73 3.48
C ARG A 15 6.10 17.95 2.44
N TYR A 16 4.95 17.41 2.86
CA TYR A 16 4.02 16.64 2.04
C TYR A 16 2.60 17.21 2.19
N PRO A 17 2.08 17.93 1.18
CA PRO A 17 0.85 18.70 1.32
C PRO A 17 -0.42 17.86 1.53
N ALA A 18 -0.41 16.54 1.29
CA ALA A 18 -1.58 15.68 1.46
C ALA A 18 -1.27 14.31 2.11
N SER A 19 -0.58 13.41 1.42
CA SER A 19 -0.33 12.03 1.89
C SER A 19 1.08 11.83 2.42
N LEU A 20 1.22 11.01 3.46
CA LEU A 20 2.48 10.60 4.05
C LEU A 20 2.84 9.16 3.62
N PRO A 21 4.13 8.78 3.57
CA PRO A 21 4.52 7.38 3.34
C PRO A 21 3.88 6.41 4.34
N GLU A 22 3.68 6.87 5.57
CA GLU A 22 3.02 6.12 6.65
C GLU A 22 1.55 5.81 6.35
N ASP A 23 0.86 6.64 5.57
CA ASP A 23 -0.53 6.40 5.20
C ASP A 23 -0.61 5.18 4.27
N ILE A 24 0.25 5.13 3.25
CA ILE A 24 0.37 3.96 2.35
C ILE A 24 0.84 2.73 3.13
N ALA A 25 1.86 2.88 3.98
CA ALA A 25 2.37 1.76 4.75
C ALA A 25 1.29 1.17 5.67
N LYS A 26 0.49 2.03 6.31
CA LYS A 26 -0.64 1.60 7.14
C LYS A 26 -1.68 0.85 6.33
N ASP A 27 -2.02 1.30 5.13
CA ASP A 27 -3.02 0.65 4.27
C ASP A 27 -2.51 -0.70 3.73
N LEU A 28 -1.22 -0.81 3.44
CA LEU A 28 -0.57 -2.08 3.06
C LEU A 28 -0.29 -2.99 4.28
N GLY A 29 -0.38 -2.48 5.51
CA GLY A 29 -0.05 -3.23 6.73
C GLY A 29 1.46 -3.44 6.93
N ILE A 30 2.27 -2.51 6.45
CA ILE A 30 3.72 -2.49 6.61
C ILE A 30 4.07 -1.71 7.87
N HIS A 31 4.84 -2.33 8.76
CA HIS A 31 5.35 -1.64 9.94
C HIS A 31 6.58 -0.80 9.58
N LEU A 32 6.43 0.52 9.62
CA LEU A 32 7.55 1.45 9.56
C LEU A 32 8.02 1.77 10.99
N SER A 33 9.29 1.49 11.29
CA SER A 33 9.87 1.79 12.60
C SER A 33 10.25 3.26 12.77
N ASN A 34 10.43 3.99 11.66
CA ASN A 34 10.86 5.39 11.62
C ASN A 34 10.14 6.13 10.49
N THR A 35 10.09 7.47 10.57
CA THR A 35 9.62 8.31 9.47
C THR A 35 10.61 8.23 8.31
N LEU A 36 10.17 7.68 7.17
CA LEU A 36 11.01 7.54 5.98
C LEU A 36 10.81 8.72 5.04
N SER A 37 11.87 9.10 4.33
CA SER A 37 11.71 9.94 3.15
C SER A 37 10.96 9.16 2.06
N PHE A 38 10.26 9.87 1.19
CA PHE A 38 9.55 9.26 0.06
C PHE A 38 10.45 8.32 -0.77
N ASP A 39 11.67 8.74 -1.10
CA ASP A 39 12.58 7.91 -1.91
C ASP A 39 13.06 6.65 -1.16
N ALA A 40 13.26 6.75 0.15
CA ALA A 40 13.61 5.59 0.98
C ALA A 40 12.41 4.63 1.11
N PHE A 41 11.20 5.17 1.19
CA PHE A 41 9.97 4.40 1.20
C PHE A 41 9.76 3.64 -0.13
N LEU A 42 9.98 4.28 -1.27
CA LEU A 42 9.90 3.63 -2.57
C LEU A 42 10.90 2.48 -2.71
N LYS A 43 12.14 2.68 -2.28
CA LYS A 43 13.17 1.61 -2.25
C LYS A 43 12.79 0.45 -1.33
N LEU A 44 12.10 0.73 -0.23
CA LEU A 44 11.60 -0.31 0.67
C LEU A 44 10.48 -1.11 0.00
N LEU A 45 9.50 -0.43 -0.61
CA LEU A 45 8.38 -1.07 -1.30
C LEU A 45 8.83 -1.94 -2.48
N SER A 46 9.88 -1.52 -3.21
CA SER A 46 10.43 -2.29 -4.33
C SER A 46 11.32 -3.46 -3.90
N SER A 47 11.60 -3.61 -2.61
CA SER A 47 12.38 -4.73 -2.08
C SER A 47 11.58 -6.03 -2.18
N PRO A 48 12.19 -7.14 -2.66
CA PRO A 48 11.51 -8.42 -2.77
C PRO A 48 11.11 -9.02 -1.41
N HIS A 49 11.71 -8.54 -0.31
CA HIS A 49 11.43 -9.01 1.05
C HIS A 49 10.28 -8.28 1.73
N MET A 50 9.69 -7.28 1.06
CA MET A 50 8.61 -6.50 1.64
C MET A 50 7.26 -7.03 1.17
N HIS A 51 6.49 -7.56 2.11
CA HIS A 51 5.18 -8.14 1.85
C HIS A 51 4.10 -7.34 2.57
N PRO A 52 3.14 -6.74 1.84
CA PRO A 52 1.94 -6.19 2.46
C PRO A 52 1.21 -7.28 3.24
N THR A 53 0.77 -6.97 4.47
CA THR A 53 0.09 -7.96 5.34
C THR A 53 -1.43 -7.87 5.25
N LYS A 54 -1.95 -6.68 4.87
CA LYS A 54 -3.39 -6.39 4.77
C LYS A 54 -4.03 -6.77 3.45
N ILE A 55 -3.23 -6.97 2.41
CA ILE A 55 -3.69 -7.46 1.11
C ILE A 55 -2.94 -8.73 0.76
N ARG A 56 -3.65 -9.71 0.20
CA ARG A 56 -3.09 -11.03 -0.12
C ARG A 56 -3.65 -11.52 -1.44
N LYS A 57 -2.91 -12.40 -2.09
CA LYS A 57 -3.36 -13.05 -3.31
C LYS A 57 -4.58 -13.91 -2.99
N PHE A 58 -5.58 -13.80 -3.85
CA PHE A 58 -6.92 -14.39 -3.79
C PHE A 58 -7.91 -13.75 -2.80
N MET A 59 -7.50 -12.67 -2.14
CA MET A 59 -8.39 -11.90 -1.27
C MET A 59 -9.60 -11.36 -2.07
N PRO A 60 -10.84 -11.49 -1.56
CA PRO A 60 -12.01 -10.89 -2.18
C PRO A 60 -11.86 -9.38 -2.36
N ARG A 61 -12.34 -8.85 -3.49
CA ARG A 61 -12.27 -7.43 -3.85
C ARG A 61 -12.68 -6.51 -2.72
N GLN A 62 -13.87 -6.69 -2.16
CA GLN A 62 -14.37 -5.84 -1.07
C GLN A 62 -13.41 -5.77 0.12
N GLN A 63 -12.80 -6.91 0.48
CA GLN A 63 -11.84 -6.97 1.57
C GLN A 63 -10.52 -6.28 1.19
N ALA A 64 -10.02 -6.50 -0.02
CA ALA A 64 -8.80 -5.86 -0.51
C ALA A 64 -8.95 -4.33 -0.60
N GLU A 65 -10.07 -3.83 -1.13
CA GLU A 65 -10.34 -2.40 -1.24
C GLU A 65 -10.50 -1.73 0.13
N SER A 66 -11.06 -2.44 1.12
CA SER A 66 -11.22 -1.92 2.48
C SER A 66 -9.89 -1.59 3.18
N ALA A 67 -8.77 -2.15 2.69
CA ALA A 67 -7.45 -1.86 3.23
C ALA A 67 -6.99 -0.41 2.96
N PHE A 68 -7.50 0.22 1.89
CA PHE A 68 -7.03 1.52 1.38
C PHE A 68 -7.90 2.70 1.84
N GLY A 69 -8.20 2.74 3.14
CA GLY A 69 -9.06 3.76 3.72
C GLY A 69 -8.43 5.15 3.80
N SER A 70 -7.11 5.29 3.60
CA SER A 70 -6.41 6.58 3.64
C SER A 70 -6.11 7.17 2.26
N ALA A 71 -6.45 6.45 1.18
CA ALA A 71 -6.32 6.94 -0.18
C ALA A 71 -7.22 8.16 -0.42
N LEU A 72 -6.71 9.14 -1.19
CA LEU A 72 -7.41 10.39 -1.45
C LEU A 72 -8.48 10.24 -2.54
N ARG A 73 -8.23 9.34 -3.50
CA ARG A 73 -9.18 9.01 -4.57
C ARG A 73 -9.14 7.51 -4.83
N ASN A 74 -10.34 6.95 -4.95
CA ASN A 74 -10.56 5.54 -5.25
C ASN A 74 -11.38 5.43 -6.52
N GLU A 75 -10.94 4.62 -7.47
CA GLU A 75 -11.65 4.33 -8.70
C GLU A 75 -11.79 2.83 -8.86
N SER A 76 -13.01 2.37 -9.13
CA SER A 76 -13.32 0.96 -9.27
C SER A 76 -13.74 0.68 -10.71
N PHE A 77 -13.01 -0.21 -11.36
CA PHE A 77 -13.27 -0.73 -12.70
C PHE A 77 -13.61 -2.23 -12.62
N PRO A 78 -14.18 -2.86 -13.65
CA PRO A 78 -14.57 -4.27 -13.57
C PRO A 78 -13.43 -5.21 -13.13
N SER A 79 -12.23 -5.05 -13.70
CA SER A 79 -11.07 -5.92 -13.43
C SER A 79 -9.98 -5.29 -12.56
N CYS A 80 -10.16 -4.05 -12.11
CA CYS A 80 -9.12 -3.32 -11.40
C CYS A 80 -9.69 -2.24 -10.46
N SER A 81 -8.96 -1.91 -9.40
CA SER A 81 -9.24 -0.73 -8.57
C SER A 81 -7.97 0.09 -8.35
N LEU A 82 -8.10 1.41 -8.43
CA LEU A 82 -7.00 2.35 -8.31
C LEU A 82 -7.15 3.17 -7.02
N PHE A 83 -6.06 3.26 -6.26
CA PHE A 83 -5.97 4.01 -5.01
C PHE A 83 -4.89 5.07 -5.15
N SER A 84 -5.28 6.34 -5.14
CA SER A 84 -4.40 7.46 -5.43
C SER A 84 -4.06 8.24 -4.17
N TYR A 85 -2.77 8.51 -4.00
CA TYR A 85 -2.19 9.29 -2.91
C TYR A 85 -1.42 10.47 -3.51
N TYR A 86 -1.52 11.64 -2.88
CA TYR A 86 -0.88 12.84 -3.40
C TYR A 86 0.31 13.23 -2.53
N PHE A 87 1.49 13.31 -3.15
CA PHE A 87 2.74 13.72 -2.52
C PHE A 87 3.26 15.02 -3.15
N SER A 88 4.23 15.65 -2.49
CA SER A 88 4.91 16.84 -3.02
C SER A 88 5.64 16.59 -4.35
N LYS A 89 6.00 15.33 -4.64
CA LYS A 89 6.63 14.92 -5.91
C LYS A 89 5.65 14.46 -6.99
N GLY A 90 4.35 14.38 -6.70
CA GLY A 90 3.34 13.92 -7.65
C GLY A 90 2.37 12.88 -7.08
N TRP A 91 1.63 12.23 -7.98
CA TRP A 91 0.68 11.20 -7.62
C TRP A 91 1.36 9.84 -7.49
N VAL A 92 0.96 9.10 -6.47
CA VAL A 92 1.22 7.67 -6.34
C VAL A 92 -0.10 6.94 -6.52
N VAL A 93 -0.06 5.86 -7.29
CA VAL A 93 -1.22 5.02 -7.57
C VAL A 93 -0.89 3.58 -7.19
N ILE A 94 -1.76 2.97 -6.41
CA ILE A 94 -1.75 1.53 -6.17
C ILE A 94 -2.90 0.93 -6.97
N ALA A 95 -2.58 0.03 -7.89
CA ALA A 95 -3.55 -0.65 -8.74
C ALA A 95 -3.71 -2.10 -8.30
N LEU A 96 -4.92 -2.48 -7.92
CA LEU A 96 -5.29 -3.85 -7.55
C LEU A 96 -5.99 -4.51 -8.74
N HIS A 97 -5.46 -5.62 -9.25
CA HIS A 97 -6.06 -6.37 -10.35
C HIS A 97 -6.73 -7.64 -9.86
N TYR A 98 -7.93 -7.89 -10.35
CA TYR A 98 -8.78 -9.00 -9.95
C TYR A 98 -8.95 -10.01 -11.09
N ASP A 99 -9.34 -11.24 -10.74
CA ASP A 99 -9.84 -12.22 -11.70
C ASP A 99 -11.36 -12.05 -11.93
N ASP A 100 -11.94 -12.92 -12.75
CA ASP A 100 -13.36 -12.94 -13.05
C ASP A 100 -14.26 -13.30 -11.84
N GLU A 101 -13.65 -13.84 -10.77
CA GLU A 101 -14.31 -14.11 -9.48
C GLU A 101 -14.09 -12.97 -8.47
N GLU A 102 -13.63 -11.81 -8.92
CA GLU A 102 -13.32 -10.63 -8.11
C GLU A 102 -12.29 -10.88 -6.99
N ARG A 103 -11.34 -11.79 -7.22
CA ARG A 103 -10.26 -12.08 -6.27
C ARG A 103 -8.95 -11.44 -6.68
N LEU A 104 -8.25 -10.85 -5.72
CA LEU A 104 -7.01 -10.13 -5.95
C LEU A 104 -5.94 -11.06 -6.54
N ARG A 105 -5.40 -10.72 -7.72
CA ARG A 105 -4.33 -11.49 -8.37
C ARG A 105 -2.99 -10.79 -8.31
N ARG A 106 -2.98 -9.47 -8.49
CA ARG A 106 -1.77 -8.65 -8.54
C ARG A 106 -2.05 -7.28 -7.94
N ALA A 107 -1.01 -6.69 -7.37
CA ALA A 107 -1.01 -5.30 -6.94
C ALA A 107 0.22 -4.61 -7.54
N TYR A 108 0.00 -3.45 -8.15
CA TYR A 108 1.05 -2.63 -8.74
C TYR A 108 1.18 -1.32 -7.99
N PHE A 109 2.40 -0.85 -7.84
CA PHE A 109 2.70 0.47 -7.32
C PHE A 109 3.28 1.32 -8.44
N GLN A 110 2.67 2.47 -8.71
CA GLN A 110 3.07 3.40 -9.75
C GLN A 110 3.27 4.79 -9.17
N CYS A 111 4.31 5.48 -9.65
CA CYS A 111 4.52 6.90 -9.38
C CYS A 111 4.88 7.58 -10.69
N PRO A 112 3.89 8.02 -11.50
CA PRO A 112 4.13 8.54 -12.85
C PRO A 112 5.10 9.73 -12.91
N SER A 113 5.20 10.50 -11.82
CA SER A 113 6.11 11.63 -11.71
C SER A 113 7.55 11.24 -11.37
N CYS A 114 7.82 9.96 -11.12
CA CYS A 114 9.17 9.42 -10.94
C CYS A 114 9.61 8.73 -12.24
N GLU A 115 10.28 9.47 -13.12
CA GLU A 115 10.81 8.97 -14.40
C GLU A 115 11.75 7.77 -14.23
N GLU A 116 12.37 7.61 -13.05
CA GLU A 116 13.24 6.48 -12.71
C GLU A 116 12.48 5.20 -12.28
N MET A 117 11.15 5.25 -12.16
CA MET A 117 10.33 4.12 -11.71
C MET A 117 9.14 3.85 -12.62
N ASP A 118 9.36 3.03 -13.64
CA ASP A 118 8.28 2.24 -14.23
C ASP A 118 7.72 1.35 -13.12
N GLY A 119 6.44 1.56 -12.78
CA GLY A 119 5.83 0.98 -11.59
C GLY A 119 6.11 -0.52 -11.41
N PHE A 120 6.21 -0.95 -10.16
CA PHE A 120 6.63 -2.31 -9.81
C PHE A 120 5.48 -3.14 -9.21
N ASN A 121 5.62 -4.46 -9.28
CA ASN A 121 4.70 -5.38 -8.65
C ASN A 121 4.97 -5.45 -7.14
N LEU A 122 3.92 -5.35 -6.33
CA LEU A 122 4.01 -5.65 -4.90
C LEU A 122 4.00 -7.16 -4.70
N SER A 123 4.93 -7.67 -3.89
CA SER A 123 5.03 -9.08 -3.56
C SER A 123 3.91 -9.49 -2.59
N LEU A 124 2.82 -10.06 -3.13
CA LEU A 124 1.67 -10.52 -2.34
C LEU A 124 1.88 -11.95 -1.85
N GLU A 125 1.67 -12.18 -0.55
CA GLU A 125 1.55 -13.54 0.00
C GLU A 125 0.24 -14.18 -0.43
N MET A 126 0.22 -15.51 -0.50
CA MET A 126 -1.02 -16.26 -0.72
C MET A 126 -1.91 -16.18 0.52
N GLU A 127 -3.21 -15.97 0.32
CA GLU A 127 -4.16 -16.21 1.39
C GLU A 127 -4.20 -17.71 1.68
N GLU A 128 -3.77 -18.10 2.89
CA GLU A 128 -3.89 -19.49 3.33
C GLU A 128 -5.38 -19.86 3.41
N PRO A 129 -5.78 -21.00 2.81
CA PRO A 129 -7.16 -21.46 2.93
C PRO A 129 -7.48 -21.69 4.42
N LEU A 130 -8.62 -21.14 4.86
CA LEU A 130 -9.12 -21.14 6.25
C LEU A 130 -9.15 -22.53 6.93
N LEU A 131 -9.00 -23.62 6.17
CA LEU A 131 -8.93 -24.99 6.67
C LEU A 131 -7.64 -25.31 7.47
N ALA A 132 -6.54 -24.57 7.30
CA ALA A 132 -5.28 -24.85 8.00
C ALA A 132 -5.26 -24.37 9.47
N ARG A 133 -6.21 -23.51 9.87
CA ARG A 133 -6.26 -22.93 11.23
C ARG A 133 -7.01 -23.77 12.26
N ALA A 134 -7.60 -24.91 11.86
CA ALA A 134 -8.39 -25.77 12.74
C ALA A 134 -7.60 -26.93 13.39
N SER A 135 -6.29 -27.07 13.12
CA SER A 135 -5.49 -28.23 13.54
C SER A 135 -4.46 -27.94 14.64
N SER A 136 -4.71 -26.98 15.51
CA SER A 136 -3.88 -26.74 16.70
C SER A 136 -4.75 -26.43 17.91
N GLN A 137 -5.37 -27.48 18.44
CA GLN A 137 -5.75 -27.61 19.85
C GLN A 137 -5.00 -28.79 20.43
#